data_AF-A0A439XEV2-F1
#
_entry.id   AF-A0A439XEV2-F1
#
_cell.length_a   1.000
_cell.length_b   1.000
_cell.length_c   1.000
_cell.angle_alpha   90.00
_cell.angle_beta   90.00
_cell.angle_gamma   90.00
#
_symmetry.space_group_name_H-M   'P 1'
#
loop_
_entity.id
_entity.type
_entity.pdbx_description
1 polymer ?
#
loop_
_entity_poly.entity_id
_entity_poly.type
_entity_poly.pdbx_seq_one_letter_code
_entity_poly.pdbx_strand_id
1 'polypeptide(L)'
;MKTAVSTSLTRRSVVALAVAAASTTVVVTNNALAQEQAKPEKSLYERLGGVFAIAAVVDHFSDAIVKNPIVGQKSKNAQLRKWHTKNLERLPGLKFMRTLWVCDVSGGPLKFVATKPGTTPLGLEEAHRDLRISPAEFDEVAAELGRTLDHFKVPKAEKTEVLEAFAAHKGEVTAGYDKQG
;
A
#
# COMPACT_ATOMS: atom_id res chain seq x y z
N MET A 1 -47.18 35.12 7.62
CA MET A 1 -46.23 36.24 7.83
C MET A 1 -44.94 35.84 7.10
N LYS A 2 -44.68 36.27 5.86
CA LYS A 2 -44.09 37.57 5.44
C LYS A 2 -42.93 37.93 6.39
N THR A 3 -41.66 37.99 5.95
CA THR A 3 -41.18 38.88 4.88
C THR A 3 -39.81 38.42 4.34
N ALA A 4 -39.67 38.46 3.01
CA ALA A 4 -38.39 38.71 2.34
C ALA A 4 -38.04 40.20 2.48
N VAL A 5 -36.75 40.55 2.49
CA VAL A 5 -36.31 41.92 2.19
C VAL A 5 -35.17 41.86 1.17
N SER A 6 -35.40 42.65 0.13
CA SER A 6 -34.66 42.81 -1.11
C SER A 6 -33.98 44.19 -1.12
N THR A 7 -32.83 44.24 -1.80
CA THR A 7 -32.26 45.38 -2.58
C THR A 7 -31.94 46.72 -1.89
N SER A 8 -30.74 47.23 -2.17
CA SER A 8 -30.62 48.48 -2.93
C SER A 8 -29.28 48.61 -3.66
N LEU A 9 -29.38 48.96 -4.94
CA LEU A 9 -28.31 49.41 -5.83
C LEU A 9 -27.98 50.87 -5.52
N THR A 10 -26.74 51.29 -5.72
CA THR A 10 -26.47 52.70 -6.05
C THR A 10 -25.42 52.83 -7.15
N ARG A 11 -25.91 53.46 -8.21
CA ARG A 11 -25.34 53.86 -9.51
C ARG A 11 -24.60 55.21 -9.27
N ARG A 12 -23.40 55.52 -9.77
CA ARG A 12 -22.97 56.02 -11.11
C ARG A 12 -21.53 56.53 -10.88
N SER A 13 -20.59 56.48 -11.82
CA SER A 13 -20.53 57.37 -12.98
C SER A 13 -19.51 56.90 -14.01
N VAL A 14 -19.83 57.30 -15.24
CA VAL A 14 -19.17 57.04 -16.51
C VAL A 14 -17.87 57.84 -16.61
N VAL A 15 -16.79 57.21 -17.07
CA VAL A 15 -15.76 57.90 -17.87
C VAL A 15 -15.52 57.05 -19.10
N ALA A 16 -16.01 57.56 -20.23
CA ALA A 16 -15.67 57.07 -21.55
C ALA A 16 -14.25 57.53 -21.89
N LEU A 17 -13.38 56.59 -22.26
CA LEU A 17 -12.18 56.91 -23.01
C LEU A 17 -12.14 55.99 -24.23
N ALA A 18 -12.50 56.55 -25.36
CA ALA A 18 -12.31 55.96 -26.67
C ALA A 18 -10.81 55.85 -26.95
N VAL A 19 -10.33 54.64 -27.23
CA VAL A 19 -9.02 54.43 -27.86
C VAL A 19 -9.25 53.58 -29.10
N ALA A 20 -8.67 54.08 -30.18
CA ALA A 20 -8.83 53.66 -31.55
C ALA A 20 -8.55 52.17 -31.78
N ALA A 21 -9.32 51.61 -32.70
CA ALA A 21 -9.10 50.29 -33.27
C ALA A 21 -7.76 50.24 -34.01
N ALA A 22 -6.85 49.42 -33.50
CA ALA A 22 -5.77 48.82 -34.29
C ALA A 22 -6.09 47.33 -34.41
N SER A 23 -6.61 46.93 -35.56
CA SER A 23 -6.84 45.52 -35.90
C SER A 23 -5.49 44.81 -35.97
N THR A 24 -5.07 44.24 -34.85
CA THR A 24 -4.04 43.20 -34.84
C THR A 24 -4.73 41.88 -35.13
N THR A 25 -4.45 41.31 -36.29
CA THR A 25 -4.75 39.91 -36.58
C THR A 25 -3.91 39.07 -35.63
N VAL A 26 -4.47 38.74 -34.46
CA VAL A 26 -3.94 37.66 -33.63
C VAL A 26 -4.22 36.38 -34.40
N VAL A 27 -3.20 35.87 -35.09
CA VAL A 27 -3.19 34.47 -35.52
C VAL A 27 -3.13 33.66 -34.23
N VAL A 28 -4.30 33.31 -33.69
CA VAL A 28 -4.40 32.26 -32.68
C VAL A 28 -4.06 30.99 -33.44
N THR A 29 -2.78 30.63 -33.46
CA THR A 29 -2.37 29.29 -33.81
C THR A 29 -3.06 28.37 -32.82
N ASN A 30 -4.01 27.56 -33.31
CA ASN A 30 -4.63 26.50 -32.54
C ASN A 30 -3.51 25.59 -32.02
N ASN A 31 -3.05 25.83 -30.80
CA ASN A 31 -2.18 24.93 -30.06
C ASN A 31 -3.02 23.77 -29.50
N ALA A 32 -3.82 23.16 -30.38
CA ALA A 32 -4.57 21.94 -30.15
C ALA A 32 -3.71 20.70 -30.49
N LEU A 33 -2.38 20.82 -30.34
CA LEU A 33 -1.51 19.67 -30.26
C LEU A 33 -1.60 19.15 -28.83
N ALA A 34 -2.58 18.27 -28.65
CA ALA A 34 -2.50 17.10 -27.79
C ALA A 34 -1.72 17.31 -26.47
N GLN A 35 -2.41 17.82 -25.45
CA GLN A 35 -2.21 17.21 -24.15
C GLN A 35 -2.80 15.80 -24.23
N GLU A 36 -2.01 14.86 -24.75
CA GLU A 36 -2.21 13.45 -24.46
C GLU A 36 -1.93 13.33 -22.97
N GLN A 37 -2.96 13.58 -22.16
CA GLN A 37 -2.93 13.40 -20.72
C GLN A 37 -2.64 11.92 -20.52
N ALA A 38 -1.36 11.60 -20.27
CA ALA A 38 -0.90 10.25 -20.02
C ALA A 38 -1.88 9.62 -19.02
N LYS A 39 -2.58 8.57 -19.45
CA LYS A 39 -3.48 7.85 -18.54
C LYS A 39 -2.63 7.48 -17.33
N PRO A 40 -3.07 7.78 -16.10
CA PRO A 40 -2.32 7.43 -14.93
C PRO A 40 -2.00 5.94 -15.01
N GLU A 41 -0.72 5.61 -14.81
CA GLU A 41 -0.28 4.23 -14.80
C GLU A 41 -1.07 3.47 -13.73
N LYS A 42 -1.53 2.27 -14.08
CA LYS A 42 -2.30 1.45 -13.13
C LYS A 42 -1.47 1.24 -11.88
N SER A 43 -2.10 1.42 -10.73
CA SER A 43 -1.49 1.08 -9.45
C SER A 43 -1.05 -0.39 -9.43
N LEU A 44 -0.06 -0.72 -8.58
CA LEU A 44 0.32 -2.11 -8.37
C LEU A 44 -0.89 -2.93 -7.89
N TYR A 45 -1.77 -2.36 -7.07
CA TYR A 45 -3.01 -2.98 -6.63
C TYR A 45 -3.89 -3.44 -7.81
N GLU A 46 -4.09 -2.57 -8.80
CA GLU A 46 -4.86 -2.90 -10.00
C GLU A 46 -4.16 -3.95 -10.87
N ARG A 47 -2.84 -3.87 -11.00
CA ARG A 47 -2.04 -4.85 -11.75
C ARG A 47 -2.02 -6.23 -11.09
N LEU A 48 -2.06 -6.28 -9.76
CA LEU A 48 -2.18 -7.50 -8.97
C LEU A 48 -3.59 -8.12 -9.00
N GLY A 49 -4.57 -7.45 -9.60
CA GLY A 49 -5.95 -7.95 -9.71
C GLY A 49 -6.84 -7.59 -8.50
N GLY A 50 -6.41 -6.64 -7.67
CA GLY A 50 -7.17 -6.13 -6.54
C GLY A 50 -7.29 -7.11 -5.35
N VAL A 51 -8.12 -6.73 -4.38
CA VAL A 51 -8.17 -7.37 -3.05
C VAL A 51 -8.42 -8.87 -3.08
N PHE A 52 -9.26 -9.39 -3.99
CA PHE A 52 -9.56 -10.82 -4.04
C PHE A 52 -8.34 -11.65 -4.50
N ALA A 53 -7.61 -11.16 -5.51
CA ALA A 53 -6.38 -11.81 -5.97
C ALA A 53 -5.29 -11.72 -4.90
N ILE A 54 -5.14 -10.56 -4.27
CA ILE A 54 -4.21 -10.35 -3.15
C ILE A 54 -4.55 -11.28 -1.98
N ALA A 55 -5.82 -11.40 -1.61
CA ALA A 55 -6.26 -12.26 -0.51
C ALA A 55 -5.95 -13.74 -0.79
N ALA A 56 -6.12 -14.20 -2.03
CA ALA A 56 -5.76 -15.58 -2.41
C ALA A 56 -4.25 -15.85 -2.29
N VAL A 57 -3.41 -14.91 -2.73
CA VAL A 57 -1.94 -14.98 -2.55
C VAL A 57 -1.59 -15.02 -1.07
N VAL A 58 -2.17 -14.12 -0.25
CA VAL A 58 -1.90 -14.04 1.18
C VAL A 58 -2.39 -15.28 1.94
N ASP A 59 -3.53 -15.85 1.55
CA ASP A 59 -4.07 -17.08 2.11
C ASP A 59 -3.09 -18.24 1.94
N HIS A 60 -2.67 -18.48 0.69
CA HIS A 60 -1.68 -19.51 0.36
C HIS A 60 -0.34 -19.26 1.06
N PHE A 61 0.18 -18.03 0.99
CA PHE A 61 1.45 -17.65 1.61
C PHE A 61 1.45 -17.93 3.11
N SER A 62 0.38 -17.54 3.79
CA SER A 62 0.28 -17.70 5.24
C SER A 62 0.22 -19.18 5.64
N ASP A 63 -0.46 -20.02 4.86
CA ASP A 63 -0.48 -21.47 5.07
C ASP A 63 0.87 -22.14 4.75
N ALA A 64 1.59 -21.63 3.74
CA ALA A 64 2.93 -22.09 3.41
C ALA A 64 3.92 -21.77 4.54
N ILE A 65 3.88 -20.56 5.11
CA ILE A 65 4.70 -20.16 6.25
C ILE A 65 4.49 -21.07 7.46
N VAL A 66 3.24 -21.45 7.77
CA VAL A 66 2.95 -22.39 8.88
C VAL A 66 3.69 -23.71 8.70
N LYS A 67 3.76 -24.21 7.46
CA LYS A 67 4.38 -25.50 7.10
C LYS A 67 5.90 -25.39 6.86
N ASN A 68 6.42 -24.18 6.69
CA ASN A 68 7.83 -23.95 6.39
C ASN A 68 8.72 -24.47 7.54
N PRO A 69 9.79 -25.24 7.24
CA PRO A 69 10.60 -25.87 8.28
C PRO A 69 11.47 -24.87 9.08
N ILE A 70 11.77 -23.70 8.52
CA ILE A 70 12.65 -22.69 9.12
C ILE A 70 11.85 -21.68 9.93
N VAL A 71 10.72 -21.20 9.41
CA VAL A 71 9.93 -20.10 10.01
C VAL A 71 8.57 -20.52 10.57
N GLY A 72 8.17 -21.78 10.35
CA GLY A 72 6.87 -22.32 10.76
C GLY A 72 6.91 -23.25 11.97
N GLN A 73 6.09 -24.30 11.94
CA GLN A 73 5.89 -25.26 13.04
C GLN A 73 7.15 -26.01 13.50
N LYS A 74 8.16 -26.10 12.63
CA LYS A 74 9.42 -26.79 12.92
C LYS A 74 10.59 -25.82 13.13
N SER A 75 10.30 -24.51 13.19
CA SER A 75 11.32 -23.47 13.37
C SER A 75 12.20 -23.76 14.59
N LYS A 76 13.49 -23.46 14.47
CA LYS A 76 14.43 -23.48 15.60
C LYS A 76 14.13 -22.34 16.59
N ASN A 77 13.66 -21.20 16.10
CA ASN A 77 13.20 -20.09 16.93
C ASN A 77 11.94 -20.50 17.72
N ALA A 78 12.07 -20.53 19.04
CA ALA A 78 11.01 -20.97 19.94
C ALA A 78 9.75 -20.11 19.87
N GLN A 79 9.88 -18.81 19.60
CA GLN A 79 8.76 -17.88 19.54
C GLN A 79 7.96 -18.07 18.26
N LEU A 80 8.64 -18.20 17.11
CA LEU A 80 8.00 -18.57 15.85
C LEU A 80 7.32 -19.93 15.95
N ARG A 81 8.02 -20.95 16.45
CA ARG A 81 7.45 -22.28 16.64
C ARG A 81 6.22 -22.26 17.56
N LYS A 82 6.28 -21.53 18.68
CA LYS A 82 5.14 -21.37 19.60
C LYS A 82 3.95 -20.71 18.89
N TRP A 83 4.17 -19.64 18.14
CA TRP A 83 3.11 -18.98 17.39
C TRP A 83 2.42 -19.94 16.41
N HIS A 84 3.19 -20.68 15.62
CA HIS A 84 2.68 -21.60 14.59
C HIS A 84 2.12 -22.93 15.14
N THR A 85 2.21 -23.19 16.44
CA THR A 85 1.69 -24.43 17.06
C THR A 85 0.63 -24.19 18.12
N LYS A 86 0.57 -23.00 18.72
CA LYS A 86 -0.31 -22.68 19.86
C LYS A 86 -1.26 -21.51 19.62
N ASN A 87 -1.06 -20.72 18.55
CA ASN A 87 -1.85 -19.52 18.27
C ASN A 87 -2.50 -19.54 16.87
N LEU A 88 -2.64 -20.72 16.25
CA LEU A 88 -3.16 -20.83 14.88
C LEU A 88 -4.63 -20.41 14.76
N GLU A 89 -5.39 -20.38 15.86
CA GLU A 89 -6.74 -19.80 15.90
C GLU A 89 -6.77 -18.32 15.49
N ARG A 90 -5.62 -17.62 15.59
CA ARG A 90 -5.48 -16.22 15.15
C ARG A 90 -5.10 -16.07 13.68
N LEU A 91 -4.78 -17.17 12.97
CA LEU A 91 -4.33 -17.14 11.58
C LEU A 91 -5.33 -16.46 10.63
N PRO A 92 -6.65 -16.64 10.74
CA PRO A 92 -7.60 -15.92 9.89
C PRO A 92 -7.48 -14.39 10.02
N GLY A 93 -7.32 -13.89 11.25
CA GLY A 93 -7.08 -12.47 11.51
C GLY A 93 -5.74 -12.00 10.93
N LEU A 94 -4.69 -12.82 11.02
CA LEU A 94 -3.40 -12.48 10.41
C LEU A 94 -3.49 -12.39 8.87
N LYS A 95 -4.18 -13.33 8.23
CA LYS A 95 -4.42 -13.32 6.77
C LYS A 95 -5.16 -12.05 6.35
N PHE A 96 -6.17 -11.64 7.10
CA PHE A 96 -6.88 -10.38 6.87
C PHE A 96 -5.96 -9.16 6.98
N MET A 97 -5.19 -9.04 8.07
CA MET A 97 -4.29 -7.89 8.27
C MET A 97 -3.18 -7.82 7.21
N ARG A 98 -2.62 -8.97 6.79
CA ARG A 98 -1.65 -9.04 5.69
C ARG A 98 -2.27 -8.61 4.36
N THR A 99 -3.50 -9.02 4.09
CA THR A 99 -4.24 -8.59 2.90
C THR A 99 -4.43 -7.07 2.87
N LEU A 100 -4.84 -6.47 3.99
CA LEU A 100 -4.98 -5.02 4.11
C LEU A 100 -3.65 -4.30 3.89
N TRP A 101 -2.58 -4.78 4.49
CA TRP A 101 -1.24 -4.22 4.29
C TRP A 101 -0.83 -4.23 2.82
N VAL A 102 -0.95 -5.37 2.13
CA VAL A 102 -0.64 -5.46 0.69
C VAL A 102 -1.53 -4.53 -0.13
N CYS A 103 -2.83 -4.45 0.18
CA CYS A 103 -3.73 -3.52 -0.52
C CYS A 103 -3.27 -2.06 -0.38
N ASP A 104 -2.84 -1.64 0.81
CA ASP A 104 -2.43 -0.25 1.04
C ASP A 104 -1.09 0.07 0.35
N VAL A 105 -0.06 -0.77 0.58
CA VAL A 105 1.29 -0.51 0.03
C VAL A 105 1.36 -0.64 -1.49
N SER A 106 0.41 -1.35 -2.10
CA SER A 106 0.30 -1.44 -3.57
C SER A 106 -0.51 -0.29 -4.20
N GLY A 107 -0.92 0.70 -3.41
CA GLY A 107 -1.67 1.88 -3.88
C GLY A 107 -3.18 1.64 -4.00
N GLY A 108 -3.70 0.62 -3.32
CA GLY A 108 -5.12 0.28 -3.30
C GLY A 108 -5.95 1.18 -2.38
N PRO A 109 -7.29 1.04 -2.44
CA PRO A 109 -8.22 1.89 -1.71
C PRO A 109 -8.35 1.50 -0.22
N LEU A 110 -7.95 0.30 0.16
CA LEU A 110 -8.06 -0.22 1.53
C LEU A 110 -6.81 0.17 2.32
N LYS A 111 -7.02 0.84 3.46
CA LYS A 111 -5.94 1.32 4.32
C LYS A 111 -5.63 0.34 5.44
N PHE A 112 -4.34 0.12 5.68
CA PHE A 112 -3.87 -0.65 6.81
C PHE A 112 -3.79 0.24 8.04
N VAL A 113 -4.26 -0.27 9.17
CA VAL A 113 -4.12 0.38 10.47
C VAL A 113 -3.48 -0.63 11.43
N ALA A 114 -2.37 -0.24 12.03
CA ALA A 114 -1.66 -1.08 12.98
C ALA A 114 -2.55 -1.41 14.19
N THR A 115 -2.57 -2.69 14.59
CA THR A 115 -3.27 -3.12 15.82
C THR A 115 -2.46 -2.84 17.08
N LYS A 116 -1.15 -2.69 16.93
CA LYS A 116 -0.21 -2.24 17.95
C LYS A 116 0.58 -1.05 17.37
N PRO A 117 0.32 0.18 17.82
CA PRO A 117 1.09 1.33 17.39
C PRO A 117 2.56 1.18 17.75
N GLY A 118 3.45 1.65 16.87
CA GLY A 118 4.88 1.75 17.10
C GLY A 118 5.41 3.14 16.79
N THR A 119 6.71 3.23 16.56
CA THR A 119 7.43 4.38 16.03
C THR A 119 7.04 4.72 14.58
N THR A 120 6.62 3.72 13.79
CA THR A 120 6.06 3.93 12.45
C THR A 120 4.54 3.76 12.44
N PRO A 121 3.82 4.35 11.47
CA PRO A 121 2.38 4.11 11.30
C PRO A 121 2.01 2.64 11.07
N LEU A 122 2.96 1.82 10.60
CA LEU A 122 2.75 0.38 10.38
C LEU A 122 2.92 -0.44 11.66
N GLY A 123 3.69 0.05 12.63
CA GLY A 123 3.90 -0.61 13.93
C GLY A 123 4.47 -2.02 13.82
N LEU A 124 5.22 -2.32 12.75
CA LEU A 124 5.71 -3.66 12.46
C LEU A 124 6.74 -4.12 13.50
N GLU A 125 7.55 -3.21 14.04
CA GLU A 125 8.47 -3.50 15.12
C GLU A 125 7.75 -4.03 16.35
N GLU A 126 6.66 -3.39 16.81
CA GLU A 126 5.95 -3.85 18.01
C GLU A 126 5.08 -5.08 17.74
N ALA A 127 4.64 -5.27 16.50
CA ALA A 127 3.95 -6.49 16.08
C ALA A 127 4.88 -7.72 16.08
N HIS A 128 6.19 -7.53 15.82
CA HIS A 128 7.15 -8.63 15.62
C HIS A 128 8.22 -8.75 16.72
N ARG A 129 8.38 -7.75 17.60
CA ARG A 129 9.45 -7.68 18.63
C ARG A 129 9.62 -8.98 19.41
N ASP A 130 8.52 -9.51 19.96
CA ASP A 130 8.54 -10.71 20.79
C ASP A 130 8.84 -12.00 20.02
N LEU A 131 8.77 -11.97 18.68
CA LEU A 131 9.09 -13.12 17.83
C LEU A 131 10.59 -13.29 17.63
N ARG A 132 11.40 -12.26 17.93
CA ARG A 132 12.87 -12.27 17.79
C ARG A 132 13.33 -12.78 16.43
N ILE A 133 12.68 -12.32 15.36
CA ILE A 133 12.92 -12.78 13.99
C ILE A 133 14.31 -12.35 13.55
N SER A 134 15.17 -13.31 13.27
CA SER A 134 16.50 -13.04 12.72
C SER A 134 16.45 -12.53 11.28
N PRO A 135 17.49 -11.83 10.79
CA PRO A 135 17.57 -11.44 9.38
C PRO A 135 17.43 -12.59 8.40
N ALA A 136 17.97 -13.77 8.73
CA ALA A 136 17.88 -14.96 7.88
C ALA A 136 16.47 -15.57 7.87
N GLU A 137 15.76 -15.53 9.01
CA GLU A 137 14.35 -15.94 9.05
C GLU A 137 13.48 -14.99 8.24
N PHE A 138 13.74 -13.68 8.31
CA PHE A 138 13.06 -12.71 7.45
C PHE A 138 13.29 -13.02 5.97
N ASP A 139 14.53 -13.30 5.57
CA ASP A 139 14.86 -13.65 4.18
C ASP A 139 14.17 -14.93 3.72
N GLU A 140 14.01 -15.91 4.62
CA GLU A 140 13.23 -17.11 4.33
C GLU A 140 11.73 -16.82 4.15
N VAL A 141 11.15 -15.92 4.95
CA VAL A 141 9.77 -15.45 4.74
C VAL A 141 9.63 -14.77 3.38
N ALA A 142 10.59 -13.93 2.98
CA ALA A 142 10.61 -13.28 1.67
C ALA A 142 10.75 -14.31 0.54
N ALA A 143 11.55 -15.36 0.73
CA ALA A 143 11.67 -16.45 -0.23
C ALA A 143 10.36 -17.25 -0.38
N GLU A 144 9.63 -17.50 0.71
CA GLU A 144 8.30 -18.14 0.68
C GLU A 144 7.26 -17.27 -0.03
N LEU A 145 7.31 -15.95 0.15
CA LEU A 145 6.48 -15.02 -0.61
C LEU A 145 6.82 -15.11 -2.09
N GLY A 146 8.11 -15.14 -2.46
CA GLY A 146 8.56 -15.33 -3.83
C GLY A 146 8.03 -16.62 -4.47
N ARG A 147 8.09 -17.75 -3.74
CA ARG A 147 7.52 -19.03 -4.18
C ARG A 147 6.01 -18.97 -4.36
N THR A 148 5.32 -18.27 -3.46
CA THR A 148 3.86 -18.09 -3.56
C THR A 148 3.49 -17.27 -4.80
N LEU A 149 4.20 -16.17 -5.06
CA LEU A 149 3.98 -15.35 -6.25
C LEU A 149 4.21 -16.15 -7.54
N ASP A 150 5.21 -17.04 -7.56
CA ASP A 150 5.44 -17.98 -8.67
C ASP A 150 4.30 -18.99 -8.83
N HIS A 151 3.76 -19.51 -7.73
CA HIS A 151 2.60 -20.42 -7.75
C HIS A 151 1.39 -19.78 -8.44
N PHE A 152 1.13 -18.50 -8.15
CA PHE A 152 0.06 -17.72 -8.80
C PHE A 152 0.45 -17.14 -10.17
N LYS A 153 1.69 -17.38 -10.63
CA LYS A 153 2.21 -16.89 -11.91
C LYS A 153 2.12 -15.36 -12.03
N VAL A 154 2.36 -14.66 -10.92
CA VAL A 154 2.43 -13.19 -10.92
C VAL A 154 3.55 -12.75 -11.86
N PRO A 155 3.32 -11.78 -12.77
CA PRO A 155 4.35 -11.40 -13.72
C PRO A 155 5.56 -10.77 -13.03
N LYS A 156 6.71 -10.83 -13.71
CA LYS A 156 8.02 -10.51 -13.11
C LYS A 156 8.09 -9.08 -12.54
N ALA A 157 7.47 -8.11 -13.21
CA ALA A 157 7.48 -6.71 -12.77
C ALA A 157 6.76 -6.58 -11.42
N GLU A 158 5.51 -7.03 -11.35
CA GLU A 158 4.69 -7.00 -10.14
C GLU A 158 5.33 -7.81 -9.00
N LYS A 159 5.89 -9.00 -9.31
CA LYS A 159 6.60 -9.81 -8.33
C LYS A 159 7.79 -9.05 -7.73
N THR A 160 8.56 -8.35 -8.55
CA THR A 160 9.73 -7.58 -8.11
C THR A 160 9.29 -6.47 -7.17
N GLU A 161 8.30 -5.68 -7.56
CA GLU A 161 7.77 -4.58 -6.75
C GLU A 161 7.19 -5.06 -5.41
N VAL A 162 6.47 -6.19 -5.40
CA VAL A 162 5.94 -6.79 -4.16
C VAL A 162 7.08 -7.22 -3.23
N LEU A 163 8.13 -7.85 -3.75
CA LEU A 163 9.26 -8.29 -2.94
C LEU A 163 10.11 -7.12 -2.42
N GLU A 164 10.26 -6.06 -3.21
CA GLU A 164 10.92 -4.82 -2.79
C GLU A 164 10.14 -4.11 -1.68
N ALA A 165 8.82 -3.97 -1.83
CA ALA A 165 7.95 -3.42 -0.80
C ALA A 165 8.02 -4.24 0.49
N PHE A 166 8.06 -5.57 0.39
CA PHE A 166 8.25 -6.44 1.55
C PHE A 166 9.62 -6.23 2.21
N ALA A 167 10.70 -6.22 1.41
CA ALA A 167 12.07 -6.10 1.90
C ALA A 167 12.36 -4.76 2.61
N ALA A 168 11.65 -3.69 2.24
CA ALA A 168 11.75 -2.38 2.87
C ALA A 168 11.48 -2.42 4.40
N HIS A 169 10.71 -3.41 4.87
CA HIS A 169 10.34 -3.54 6.28
C HIS A 169 11.28 -4.44 7.10
N LYS A 170 12.40 -4.92 6.52
CA LYS A 170 13.31 -5.83 7.21
C LYS A 170 13.83 -5.26 8.54
N GLY A 171 14.15 -3.97 8.57
CA GLY A 171 14.63 -3.30 9.79
C GLY A 171 13.60 -3.33 10.92
N GLU A 172 12.34 -3.01 10.62
CA GLU A 172 11.25 -3.00 11.61
C GLU A 172 10.97 -4.41 12.14
N VAL A 173 10.82 -5.39 11.24
CA VAL A 173 10.45 -6.77 11.61
C VAL A 173 11.54 -7.48 12.42
N THR A 174 12.81 -7.13 12.18
CA THR A 174 13.95 -7.73 12.89
C THR A 174 14.39 -6.92 14.11
N ALA A 175 13.70 -5.83 14.47
CA ALA A 175 14.09 -4.93 15.56
C ALA A 175 14.16 -5.59 16.95
N GLY A 176 13.47 -6.71 17.16
CA GLY A 176 13.53 -7.48 18.41
C GLY A 176 14.59 -8.59 18.43
N TYR A 177 15.43 -8.69 17.40
CA TYR A 177 16.45 -9.74 17.30
C TYR A 177 17.76 -9.34 17.97
N ASP A 178 18.16 -10.12 18.98
CA ASP A 178 19.46 -10.03 19.63
C ASP A 178 20.33 -11.22 19.22
N LYS A 179 21.51 -10.97 18.63
CA LYS A 179 22.48 -12.03 18.24
C LYS A 179 23.03 -12.84 19.42
N GLN A 180 22.75 -12.44 20.67
CA GLN A 180 23.36 -12.97 21.89
C GLN A 180 22.39 -13.80 22.75
N GLY A 181 21.18 -14.07 22.25
CA GLY A 181 20.17 -14.92 22.92
C GLY A 181 20.27 -16.38 22.55
#